data_AF-A0A3B9ZPS6-F1
#
_entry.id   AF-A0A3B9ZPS6-F1
#
_cell.length_a   1.000
_cell.length_b   1.000
_cell.length_c   1.000
_cell.angle_alpha   90.00
_cell.angle_beta   90.00
_cell.angle_gamma   90.00
#
_symmetry.space_group_name_H-M   'P 1'
#
loop_
_entity.id
_entity.type
_entity.pdbx_description
1 polymer ?
#
loop_
_entity_poly.entity_id
_entity_poly.type
_entity_poly.pdbx_seq_one_letter_code
_entity_poly.pdbx_strand_id
1 'polypeptide(L)'
;MNKHSTISKISKTLFKLGLLSIMALGITFCTEKPLLWKVDSAEQVASDYINSNAEFSEFAKLVKMNGLEPLLSIRGPYTIMLPTNDAMFAYYKEKGKNSLEEFDLAFLKKLIRNHLITNEISTGDLGLGAIRDTNAIGDYLVTEFQGSDIILNKTSKIIHRNIRLANGYVQVIDRVIDPVTKDVYTMIAEDPSFKIFADGLKITGIKDTLQEIYLPFGKRTARTRFTVLAVPDSIYQKNGINNVNDLIKWTGANPDSVTYLNNAFYRYIEYHCLNGTRYLNSFETTLYPILSCDNNVSLTIDTDYKINLDPKTKKYTSFNIHSSNIPAKNGAIHTINDLLPVIQPEPTTIIFETTDFFDFKQGDYFQKYYEKFSDGKNQFQNIHWVGDYLQYHFKVNGTGGVLKNEDCLQMIGWFSLSVTFPKVMKGKWEVSIYQPNWGDVTSCSVYIDGEMAPNKYMGPRTGGPGGLQKMADVDFKTTSQHTVRLENFFYGMVFWDYIQFKPIK
;
A
#
# COMPACT_ATOMS: atom_id res chain seq x y z
N MET A 1 -48.00 -74.95 -63.43
CA MET A 1 -47.85 -73.67 -62.70
C MET A 1 -46.52 -73.69 -61.96
N ASN A 2 -45.74 -72.61 -62.13
CA ASN A 2 -44.55 -72.16 -61.40
C ASN A 2 -43.27 -73.03 -61.50
N LYS A 3 -42.24 -72.66 -62.29
CA LYS A 3 -41.25 -71.54 -62.22
C LYS A 3 -40.07 -71.81 -61.27
N HIS A 4 -38.87 -71.84 -61.89
CA HIS A 4 -37.53 -71.46 -61.41
C HIS A 4 -36.89 -72.31 -60.29
N SER A 5 -35.57 -72.47 -60.20
CA SER A 5 -34.44 -72.36 -61.13
C SER A 5 -33.21 -72.89 -60.39
N THR A 6 -32.39 -73.66 -61.09
CA THR A 6 -30.98 -73.93 -60.83
C THR A 6 -30.22 -72.66 -60.44
N ILE A 7 -29.33 -72.74 -59.43
CA ILE A 7 -28.07 -71.98 -59.18
C ILE A 7 -27.85 -71.91 -57.65
N SER A 8 -27.05 -72.83 -57.10
CA SER A 8 -26.66 -72.81 -55.68
C SER A 8 -25.21 -73.28 -55.45
N LYS A 9 -24.32 -73.08 -56.43
CA LYS A 9 -22.87 -73.38 -56.25
C LYS A 9 -21.89 -72.33 -56.79
N ILE A 10 -22.34 -71.14 -57.19
CA ILE A 10 -21.47 -70.08 -57.76
C ILE A 10 -21.30 -68.83 -56.84
N SER A 11 -21.98 -68.73 -55.69
CA SER A 11 -21.93 -67.48 -54.90
C SER A 11 -20.89 -67.42 -53.76
N LYS A 12 -20.05 -68.45 -53.53
CA LYS A 12 -19.08 -68.45 -52.41
C LYS A 12 -17.62 -68.24 -52.79
N THR A 13 -17.28 -68.24 -54.08
CA THR A 13 -15.87 -68.08 -54.52
C THR A 13 -15.55 -66.66 -55.02
N LEU A 14 -16.55 -65.85 -55.37
CA LEU A 14 -16.36 -64.45 -55.80
C LEU A 14 -16.32 -63.43 -54.64
N PHE A 15 -16.69 -63.84 -53.41
CA PHE A 15 -16.65 -62.94 -52.25
C PHE A 15 -15.29 -62.94 -51.52
N LYS A 16 -14.33 -63.78 -51.93
CA LYS A 16 -12.99 -63.86 -51.32
C LYS A 16 -11.87 -63.20 -52.13
N LEU A 17 -12.16 -62.65 -53.31
CA LEU A 17 -11.19 -61.84 -54.07
C LEU A 17 -11.51 -60.33 -54.10
N GLY A 18 -12.67 -59.90 -53.59
CA GLY A 18 -13.06 -58.49 -53.52
C GLY A 18 -12.69 -57.79 -52.21
N LEU A 19 -11.90 -58.41 -51.33
CA LEU A 19 -11.53 -57.83 -50.03
C LEU A 19 -10.01 -57.70 -49.80
N LEU A 20 -9.18 -58.00 -50.80
CA LEU A 20 -7.72 -57.95 -50.69
C LEU A 20 -7.06 -56.76 -51.42
N SER A 21 -7.84 -55.85 -52.03
CA SER A 21 -7.27 -54.73 -52.81
C SER A 21 -7.64 -53.33 -52.29
N ILE A 22 -8.19 -53.21 -51.07
CA ILE A 22 -8.42 -51.91 -50.39
C ILE A 22 -7.73 -51.92 -49.01
N MET A 23 -6.51 -52.47 -48.96
CA MET A 23 -5.65 -52.43 -47.78
C MET A 23 -4.20 -52.11 -48.19
N ALA A 24 -4.05 -51.17 -49.12
CA ALA A 24 -2.74 -50.68 -49.59
C ALA A 24 -2.66 -49.16 -49.83
N LEU A 25 -3.72 -48.39 -49.50
CA LEU A 25 -3.67 -46.93 -49.48
C LEU A 25 -4.12 -46.43 -48.11
N GLY A 26 -3.17 -46.19 -47.21
CA GLY A 26 -3.48 -45.66 -45.88
C GLY A 26 -2.30 -45.50 -44.92
N ILE A 27 -1.05 -45.64 -45.39
CA ILE A 27 0.11 -45.26 -44.58
C ILE A 27 0.49 -43.82 -44.96
N THR A 28 -0.40 -42.87 -44.65
CA THR A 28 0.08 -41.51 -44.38
C THR A 28 0.81 -41.58 -43.05
N PHE A 29 2.12 -41.32 -43.11
CA PHE A 29 2.97 -40.98 -41.98
C PHE A 29 2.23 -40.00 -41.05
N CYS A 30 1.61 -40.52 -40.00
CA CYS A 30 1.20 -39.72 -38.87
C CYS A 30 2.38 -39.72 -37.91
N THR A 31 3.32 -38.79 -38.10
CA THR A 31 4.21 -38.43 -37.00
C THR A 31 3.33 -37.63 -36.02
N GLU A 32 2.63 -38.32 -35.12
CA GLU A 32 2.24 -37.67 -33.87
C GLU A 32 3.56 -37.25 -33.21
N LYS A 33 3.81 -35.94 -33.19
CA LYS A 33 4.91 -35.39 -32.40
C LYS A 33 4.73 -35.93 -30.98
N PRO A 34 5.78 -36.46 -30.33
CA PRO A 34 5.64 -36.96 -28.97
C PRO A 34 5.00 -35.86 -28.12
N LEU A 35 3.90 -36.20 -27.44
CA LEU A 35 3.38 -35.40 -26.34
C LEU A 35 4.48 -35.40 -25.28
N LEU A 36 5.34 -34.38 -25.31
CA LEU A 36 6.15 -34.00 -24.15
C LEU A 36 5.17 -33.90 -22.99
N TRP A 37 5.42 -34.64 -21.91
CA TRP A 37 4.65 -34.48 -20.68
C TRP A 37 4.50 -32.98 -20.40
N LYS A 38 3.27 -32.49 -20.28
CA LYS A 38 3.06 -31.09 -19.88
C LYS A 38 3.32 -31.07 -18.38
N VAL A 39 4.49 -30.59 -17.97
CA VAL A 39 4.81 -30.42 -16.55
C VAL A 39 3.71 -29.55 -15.95
N ASP A 40 3.12 -29.99 -14.84
CA ASP A 40 2.11 -29.21 -14.14
C ASP A 40 2.76 -27.90 -13.69
N SER A 41 2.10 -26.76 -13.88
CA SER A 41 2.65 -25.47 -13.46
C SER A 41 2.98 -25.46 -11.97
N ALA A 42 2.24 -26.22 -11.16
CA ALA A 42 2.48 -26.35 -9.72
C ALA A 42 3.84 -26.98 -9.37
N GLU A 43 4.44 -27.74 -10.28
CA GLU A 43 5.76 -28.35 -10.13
C GLU A 43 6.88 -27.47 -10.68
N GLN A 44 6.55 -26.39 -11.41
CA GLN A 44 7.50 -25.47 -12.01
C GLN A 44 7.76 -24.28 -11.10
N VAL A 45 9.02 -23.86 -11.00
CA VAL A 45 9.37 -22.55 -10.45
C VAL A 45 9.04 -21.45 -11.46
N ALA A 46 8.93 -20.20 -11.00
CA ALA A 46 8.53 -19.07 -11.83
C ALA A 46 9.37 -18.86 -13.09
N SER A 47 10.70 -18.99 -13.00
CA SER A 47 11.59 -18.90 -14.17
C SER A 47 11.23 -19.95 -15.24
N ASP A 48 10.98 -21.18 -14.82
CA ASP A 48 10.76 -22.31 -15.72
C ASP A 48 9.39 -22.21 -16.38
N TYR A 49 8.37 -21.80 -15.63
CA TYR A 49 7.04 -21.53 -16.16
C TYR A 49 7.06 -20.42 -17.23
N ILE A 50 7.76 -19.32 -16.95
CA ILE A 50 7.90 -18.19 -17.89
C ILE A 50 8.67 -18.61 -19.15
N ASN A 51 9.78 -19.35 -18.99
CA ASN A 51 10.64 -19.76 -20.09
C ASN A 51 10.04 -20.87 -20.96
N SER A 52 9.20 -21.74 -20.40
CA SER A 52 8.61 -22.89 -21.12
C SER A 52 7.33 -22.55 -21.91
N ASN A 53 6.75 -21.37 -21.70
CA ASN A 53 5.54 -20.92 -22.39
C ASN A 53 5.87 -19.85 -23.44
N ALA A 54 5.66 -20.19 -24.72
CA ALA A 54 5.94 -19.30 -25.85
C ALA A 54 5.16 -17.97 -25.79
N GLU A 55 3.98 -17.96 -25.16
CA GLU A 55 3.14 -16.77 -24.95
C GLU A 55 3.80 -15.69 -24.08
N PHE A 56 4.81 -16.04 -23.29
CA PHE A 56 5.51 -15.12 -22.37
C PHE A 56 6.96 -14.84 -22.78
N SER A 57 7.35 -15.19 -24.01
CA SER A 57 8.72 -15.09 -24.51
C SER A 57 9.32 -13.67 -24.40
N GLU A 58 8.51 -12.62 -24.58
CA GLU A 58 8.97 -11.23 -24.40
C GLU A 58 9.26 -10.90 -22.94
N PHE A 59 8.41 -11.34 -22.01
CA PHE A 59 8.67 -11.18 -20.59
C PHE A 59 9.85 -12.05 -20.12
N ALA A 60 10.03 -13.24 -20.69
CA ALA A 60 11.20 -14.09 -20.45
C ALA A 60 12.51 -13.39 -20.85
N LYS A 61 12.54 -12.72 -22.01
CA LYS A 61 13.68 -11.87 -22.42
C LYS A 61 13.95 -10.78 -21.39
N LEU A 62 12.90 -10.09 -20.90
CA LEU A 62 13.02 -9.06 -19.89
C LEU A 62 13.63 -9.59 -18.57
N VAL A 63 13.19 -10.77 -18.11
CA VAL A 63 13.74 -11.48 -16.94
C VAL A 63 15.23 -11.75 -17.12
N LYS A 64 15.61 -12.29 -18.27
CA LYS A 64 17.01 -12.64 -18.59
C LYS A 64 17.91 -11.41 -18.69
N MET A 65 17.48 -10.36 -19.39
CA MET A 65 18.22 -9.10 -19.55
C MET A 65 18.53 -8.41 -18.20
N ASN A 66 17.65 -8.60 -17.20
CA ASN A 66 17.80 -8.01 -15.87
C ASN A 66 18.45 -8.94 -14.84
N GLY A 67 18.88 -10.14 -15.24
CA GLY A 67 19.53 -11.10 -14.35
C GLY A 67 18.63 -11.59 -13.21
N LEU A 68 17.31 -11.59 -13.39
CA LEU A 68 16.36 -12.02 -12.36
C LEU A 68 16.04 -13.51 -12.42
N GLU A 69 16.49 -14.22 -13.46
CA GLU A 69 16.26 -15.65 -13.64
C GLU A 69 16.70 -16.50 -12.44
N PRO A 70 17.93 -16.34 -11.86
CA PRO A 70 18.34 -17.10 -10.68
C PRO A 70 17.53 -16.77 -9.42
N LEU A 71 16.98 -15.54 -9.35
CA LEU A 71 16.14 -15.12 -8.23
C LEU A 71 14.79 -15.86 -8.29
N LEU A 72 14.18 -15.88 -9.48
CA LEU A 72 12.87 -16.48 -9.73
C LEU A 72 12.89 -18.03 -9.77
N SER A 73 14.07 -18.65 -9.85
CA SER A 73 14.22 -20.11 -9.85
C SER A 73 14.38 -20.73 -8.46
N ILE A 74 14.74 -19.94 -7.43
CA ILE A 74 15.10 -20.46 -6.11
C ILE A 74 14.34 -19.77 -4.98
N ARG A 75 14.27 -18.44 -5.01
CA ARG A 75 13.66 -17.67 -3.93
C ARG A 75 12.14 -17.65 -4.13
N GLY A 76 11.41 -17.48 -3.04
CA GLY A 76 9.96 -17.46 -3.02
C GLY A 76 9.45 -17.35 -1.58
N PRO A 77 8.17 -17.07 -1.41
CA PRO A 77 7.17 -17.01 -2.47
C PRO A 77 7.14 -15.71 -3.29
N TYR A 78 6.64 -15.80 -4.53
CA TYR A 78 6.41 -14.68 -5.43
C TYR A 78 4.97 -14.62 -5.95
N THR A 79 4.48 -13.42 -6.26
CA THR A 79 3.33 -13.23 -7.13
C THR A 79 3.74 -12.37 -8.32
N ILE A 80 3.58 -12.90 -9.53
CA ILE A 80 4.01 -12.25 -10.77
C ILE A 80 2.79 -11.85 -11.58
N MET A 81 2.69 -10.56 -11.89
CA MET A 81 1.75 -10.03 -12.87
C MET A 81 2.39 -10.23 -14.26
N LEU A 82 1.98 -11.27 -14.98
CA LEU A 82 2.68 -11.74 -16.18
C LEU A 82 1.96 -11.29 -17.46
N PRO A 83 2.48 -10.28 -18.19
CA PRO A 83 1.89 -9.86 -19.46
C PRO A 83 2.14 -10.90 -20.55
N THR A 84 1.15 -11.07 -21.44
CA THR A 84 1.31 -11.84 -22.68
C THR A 84 2.24 -11.12 -23.66
N ASN A 85 2.76 -11.81 -24.68
CA ASN A 85 3.53 -11.17 -25.74
C ASN A 85 2.72 -10.05 -26.42
N ASP A 86 1.43 -10.25 -26.65
CA ASP A 86 0.55 -9.23 -27.25
C ASP A 86 0.47 -7.98 -26.38
N ALA A 87 0.38 -8.15 -25.06
CA ALA A 87 0.43 -7.05 -24.10
C ALA A 87 1.76 -6.29 -24.16
N MET A 88 2.88 -7.02 -24.27
CA MET A 88 4.22 -6.45 -24.38
C MET A 88 4.39 -5.66 -25.70
N PHE A 89 3.98 -6.22 -26.84
CA PHE A 89 4.06 -5.52 -28.14
C PHE A 89 3.16 -4.29 -28.20
N ALA A 90 1.94 -4.37 -27.65
CA ALA A 90 1.06 -3.23 -27.52
C ALA A 90 1.70 -2.12 -26.68
N TYR A 91 2.38 -2.48 -25.59
CA TYR A 91 3.12 -1.55 -24.74
C TYR A 91 4.30 -0.90 -25.49
N TYR A 92 5.08 -1.64 -26.28
CA TYR A 92 6.16 -1.04 -27.07
C TYR A 92 5.62 0.01 -28.04
N LYS A 93 4.54 -0.32 -28.75
CA LYS A 93 3.86 0.60 -29.68
C LYS A 93 3.36 1.85 -28.95
N GLU A 94 2.77 1.71 -27.76
CA GLU A 94 2.33 2.84 -26.92
C GLU A 94 3.51 3.77 -26.57
N LYS A 95 4.70 3.21 -26.31
CA LYS A 95 5.92 3.97 -26.01
C LYS A 95 6.71 4.40 -27.24
N GLY A 96 6.21 4.15 -28.45
CA GLY A 96 6.90 4.46 -29.71
C GLY A 96 8.19 3.67 -29.91
N LYS A 97 8.23 2.42 -29.41
CA LYS A 97 9.35 1.48 -29.47
C LYS A 97 8.98 0.24 -30.29
N ASN A 98 9.98 -0.43 -30.86
CA ASN A 98 9.77 -1.68 -31.60
C ASN A 98 10.11 -2.93 -30.79
N SER A 99 10.99 -2.82 -29.79
CA SER A 99 11.43 -3.96 -28.96
C SER A 99 11.94 -3.51 -27.59
N LEU A 100 12.24 -4.47 -26.71
CA LEU A 100 12.79 -4.21 -25.36
C LEU A 100 14.13 -3.50 -25.41
N GLU A 101 14.97 -3.80 -26.39
CA GLU A 101 16.33 -3.29 -26.50
C GLU A 101 16.38 -1.78 -26.76
N GLU A 102 15.27 -1.17 -27.20
CA GLU A 102 15.17 0.28 -27.39
C GLU A 102 14.84 1.05 -26.10
N PHE A 103 14.56 0.36 -24.99
CA PHE A 103 14.33 0.95 -23.69
C PHE A 103 15.63 1.06 -22.88
N ASP A 104 15.68 2.06 -21.99
CA ASP A 104 16.77 2.17 -21.02
C ASP A 104 16.78 0.99 -20.03
N LEU A 105 17.97 0.45 -19.75
CA LEU A 105 18.11 -0.73 -18.89
C LEU A 105 17.65 -0.45 -17.45
N ALA A 106 17.88 0.76 -16.91
CA ALA A 106 17.42 1.10 -15.57
C ALA A 106 15.89 1.18 -15.52
N PHE A 107 15.26 1.67 -16.60
CA PHE A 107 13.81 1.60 -16.77
C PHE A 107 13.30 0.15 -16.82
N LEU A 108 13.90 -0.71 -17.64
CA LEU A 108 13.52 -2.13 -17.74
C LEU A 108 13.62 -2.85 -16.39
N LYS A 109 14.65 -2.54 -15.60
CA LYS A 109 14.82 -3.06 -14.24
C LYS A 109 13.71 -2.63 -13.30
N LYS A 110 13.24 -1.38 -13.42
CA LYS A 110 12.08 -0.89 -12.67
C LYS A 110 10.80 -1.55 -13.15
N LEU A 111 10.64 -1.71 -14.47
CA LEU A 111 9.47 -2.31 -15.10
C LEU A 111 9.23 -3.75 -14.62
N ILE A 112 10.25 -4.61 -14.68
CA ILE A 112 10.09 -6.00 -14.24
C ILE A 112 9.79 -6.12 -12.74
N ARG A 113 10.46 -5.30 -11.91
CA ARG A 113 10.21 -5.28 -10.46
C ARG A 113 8.84 -4.73 -10.10
N ASN A 114 8.25 -3.89 -10.95
CA ASN A 114 6.88 -3.41 -10.79
C ASN A 114 5.83 -4.53 -10.90
N HIS A 115 6.15 -5.58 -11.66
CA HIS A 115 5.30 -6.76 -11.88
C HIS A 115 5.52 -7.87 -10.85
N LEU A 116 6.44 -7.68 -9.89
CA LEU A 116 6.83 -8.70 -8.90
C LEU A 116 6.42 -8.26 -7.49
N ILE A 117 5.65 -9.09 -6.80
CA ILE A 117 5.40 -8.98 -5.36
C ILE A 117 6.11 -10.14 -4.66
N THR A 118 6.83 -9.86 -3.57
CA THR A 118 7.63 -10.86 -2.84
C THR A 118 6.84 -11.55 -1.72
N ASN A 119 5.62 -11.99 -2.03
CA ASN A 119 4.71 -12.75 -1.17
C ASN A 119 3.72 -13.56 -2.04
N GLU A 120 3.09 -14.62 -1.50
CA GLU A 120 1.97 -15.30 -2.18
C GLU A 120 0.70 -14.46 -2.04
N ILE A 121 0.09 -14.10 -3.18
CA ILE A 121 -1.17 -13.37 -3.24
C ILE A 121 -2.03 -14.06 -4.30
N SER A 122 -3.09 -14.71 -3.84
CA SER A 122 -4.13 -15.24 -4.71
C SER A 122 -5.12 -14.14 -5.07
N THR A 123 -5.90 -14.33 -6.13
CA THR A 123 -7.00 -13.41 -6.44
C THR A 123 -8.10 -13.41 -5.38
N GLY A 124 -8.14 -14.42 -4.50
CA GLY A 124 -9.05 -14.44 -3.34
C GLY A 124 -8.65 -13.44 -2.26
N ASP A 125 -7.37 -13.05 -2.22
CA ASP A 125 -6.83 -12.07 -1.28
C ASP A 125 -6.98 -10.62 -1.80
N LEU A 126 -7.47 -10.44 -3.04
CA LEU A 126 -7.62 -9.15 -3.67
C LEU A 126 -8.99 -8.54 -3.34
N GLY A 127 -8.98 -7.37 -2.72
CA GLY A 127 -10.15 -6.51 -2.50
C GLY A 127 -10.08 -5.22 -3.31
N LEU A 128 -11.11 -4.37 -3.25
CA LEU A 128 -11.07 -3.04 -3.88
C LEU A 128 -10.00 -2.19 -3.18
N GLY A 129 -9.11 -1.52 -3.92
CA GLY A 129 -8.06 -0.66 -3.34
C GLY A 129 -6.66 -1.25 -3.49
N ALA A 130 -5.71 -0.88 -2.62
CA ALA A 130 -4.34 -1.36 -2.77
C ALA A 130 -4.20 -2.83 -2.34
N ILE A 131 -3.41 -3.59 -3.09
CA ILE A 131 -2.89 -4.87 -2.62
C ILE A 131 -2.08 -4.61 -1.35
N ARG A 132 -2.27 -5.44 -0.32
CA ARG A 132 -1.64 -5.28 1.00
C ARG A 132 -0.11 -5.13 0.92
N ASP A 133 0.53 -5.92 0.07
CA ASP A 133 1.98 -5.91 -0.11
C ASP A 133 2.40 -5.02 -1.28
N THR A 134 3.51 -4.31 -1.13
CA THR A 134 4.11 -3.56 -2.23
C THR A 134 4.83 -4.49 -3.20
N ASN A 135 4.94 -4.06 -4.45
CA ASN A 135 5.83 -4.69 -5.42
C ASN A 135 7.32 -4.47 -5.08
N ALA A 136 8.21 -5.07 -5.86
CA ALA A 136 9.66 -5.05 -5.62
C ALA A 136 10.33 -3.68 -5.88
N ILE A 137 9.56 -2.63 -6.19
CA ILE A 137 10.02 -1.23 -6.20
C ILE A 137 9.41 -0.38 -5.06
N GLY A 138 8.67 -1.00 -4.14
CA GLY A 138 8.04 -0.34 -2.99
C GLY A 138 6.79 0.47 -3.33
N ASP A 139 6.14 0.15 -4.45
CA ASP A 139 4.90 0.77 -4.92
C ASP A 139 3.74 -0.20 -4.68
N TYR A 140 2.55 0.34 -4.39
CA TYR A 140 1.33 -0.45 -4.30
C TYR A 140 0.76 -0.68 -5.70
N LEU A 141 0.33 -1.90 -5.98
CA LEU A 141 -0.60 -2.18 -7.07
C LEU A 141 -2.02 -2.02 -6.53
N VAL A 142 -2.91 -1.45 -7.33
CA VAL A 142 -4.28 -1.12 -6.93
C VAL A 142 -5.24 -1.95 -7.75
N THR A 143 -6.20 -2.60 -7.09
CA THR A 143 -7.23 -3.45 -7.68
C THR A 143 -8.59 -2.77 -7.72
N GLU A 144 -9.27 -2.94 -8.83
CA GLU A 144 -10.66 -2.56 -9.08
C GLU A 144 -11.43 -3.71 -9.70
N PHE A 145 -12.76 -3.67 -9.57
CA PHE A 145 -13.63 -4.73 -10.06
C PHE A 145 -14.63 -4.20 -11.08
N GLN A 146 -14.70 -4.87 -12.23
CA GLN A 146 -15.72 -4.65 -13.25
C GLN A 146 -16.48 -5.95 -13.48
N GLY A 147 -17.60 -6.12 -12.78
CA GLY A 147 -18.26 -7.42 -12.68
C GLY A 147 -17.31 -8.44 -12.02
N SER A 148 -17.02 -9.53 -12.71
CA SER A 148 -16.05 -10.53 -12.24
C SER A 148 -14.60 -10.17 -12.54
N ASP A 149 -14.34 -9.16 -13.38
CA ASP A 149 -12.99 -8.80 -13.82
C ASP A 149 -12.22 -8.05 -12.75
N ILE A 150 -10.92 -8.33 -12.65
CA ILE A 150 -9.99 -7.66 -11.74
C ILE A 150 -9.06 -6.79 -12.58
N ILE A 151 -9.11 -5.48 -12.34
CA ILE A 151 -8.32 -4.47 -13.05
C ILE A 151 -7.27 -3.91 -12.11
N LEU A 152 -6.01 -4.00 -12.52
CA LEU A 152 -4.84 -3.47 -11.83
C LEU A 152 -4.51 -2.07 -12.36
N ASN A 153 -4.27 -1.13 -11.44
CA ASN A 153 -3.93 0.27 -11.69
C ASN A 153 -4.81 0.92 -12.78
N LYS A 154 -6.12 0.67 -12.72
CA LYS A 154 -7.15 1.14 -13.68
C LYS A 154 -6.93 0.75 -15.16
N THR A 155 -5.93 -0.06 -15.48
CA THR A 155 -5.47 -0.24 -16.86
C THR A 155 -5.36 -1.70 -17.28
N SER A 156 -4.87 -2.58 -16.40
CA SER A 156 -4.46 -3.94 -16.77
C SER A 156 -5.39 -4.98 -16.18
N LYS A 157 -6.03 -5.80 -17.00
CA LYS A 157 -6.97 -6.83 -16.54
C LYS A 157 -6.24 -8.16 -16.30
N ILE A 158 -6.56 -8.82 -15.19
CA ILE A 158 -6.13 -10.21 -14.96
C ILE A 158 -7.02 -11.16 -15.79
N ILE A 159 -6.43 -11.80 -16.79
CA ILE A 159 -7.12 -12.70 -17.74
C ILE A 159 -6.99 -14.18 -17.37
N HIS A 160 -5.91 -14.59 -16.71
CA HIS A 160 -5.79 -15.92 -16.09
C HIS A 160 -5.32 -15.80 -14.65
N ARG A 161 -6.05 -16.44 -13.74
CA ARG A 161 -5.92 -16.25 -12.30
C ARG A 161 -5.27 -17.46 -11.65
N ASN A 162 -4.51 -17.20 -10.59
CA ASN A 162 -4.04 -18.20 -9.63
C ASN A 162 -3.32 -19.39 -10.27
N ILE A 163 -2.46 -19.13 -11.25
CA ILE A 163 -1.59 -20.16 -11.79
C ILE A 163 -0.57 -20.49 -10.70
N ARG A 164 -0.77 -21.63 -10.04
CA ARG A 164 0.10 -22.09 -8.95
C ARG A 164 1.45 -22.52 -9.52
N LEU A 165 2.50 -22.10 -8.84
CA LEU A 165 3.90 -22.46 -9.07
C LEU A 165 4.49 -23.09 -7.80
N ALA A 166 5.63 -23.76 -7.94
CA ALA A 166 6.39 -24.32 -6.81
C ALA A 166 6.86 -23.24 -5.82
N ASN A 167 7.09 -22.01 -6.29
CA ASN A 167 7.54 -20.87 -5.50
C ASN A 167 6.62 -19.64 -5.60
N GLY A 168 5.31 -19.84 -5.85
CA GLY A 168 4.33 -18.76 -5.75
C GLY A 168 3.15 -18.85 -6.74
N TYR A 169 2.73 -17.69 -7.24
CA TYR A 169 1.62 -17.55 -8.18
C TYR A 169 1.95 -16.66 -9.39
N VAL A 170 1.32 -16.98 -10.52
CA VAL A 170 1.23 -16.12 -11.69
C VAL A 170 -0.20 -15.65 -11.88
N GLN A 171 -0.35 -14.36 -12.12
CA GLN A 171 -1.58 -13.72 -12.59
C GLN A 171 -1.30 -13.20 -14.01
N VAL A 172 -1.89 -13.82 -15.03
CA VAL A 172 -1.67 -13.39 -16.43
C VAL A 172 -2.50 -12.15 -16.69
N ILE A 173 -1.89 -11.13 -17.30
CA ILE A 173 -2.50 -9.83 -17.56
C ILE A 173 -2.51 -9.48 -19.04
N ASP A 174 -3.52 -8.71 -19.46
CA ASP A 174 -3.69 -8.29 -20.86
C ASP A 174 -2.93 -7.01 -21.23
N ARG A 175 -2.38 -6.30 -20.25
CA ARG A 175 -1.58 -5.07 -20.45
C ARG A 175 -0.41 -4.99 -19.47
N VAL A 176 0.72 -4.48 -19.94
CA VAL A 176 1.87 -4.16 -19.10
C VAL A 176 1.50 -3.06 -18.10
N ILE A 177 1.86 -3.25 -16.83
CA ILE A 177 1.68 -2.27 -15.76
C ILE A 177 2.88 -1.32 -15.77
N ASP A 178 2.70 -0.11 -16.28
CA ASP A 178 3.74 0.92 -16.28
C ASP A 178 4.05 1.37 -14.83
N PRO A 179 5.33 1.47 -14.42
CA PRO A 179 5.65 1.94 -13.08
C PRO A 179 5.22 3.39 -12.90
N VAL A 180 4.52 3.68 -11.82
CA VAL A 180 4.16 5.06 -11.49
C VAL A 180 5.43 5.88 -11.26
N THR A 181 5.50 7.05 -11.91
CA THR A 181 6.67 7.95 -11.86
C THR A 181 6.30 9.36 -11.40
N LYS A 182 5.07 9.79 -11.65
CA LYS A 182 4.57 11.14 -11.35
C LYS A 182 4.11 11.23 -9.89
N ASP A 183 4.38 12.36 -9.25
CA ASP A 183 3.88 12.70 -7.92
C ASP A 183 2.37 13.03 -7.94
N VAL A 184 1.76 13.11 -6.75
CA VAL A 184 0.32 13.37 -6.61
C VAL A 184 -0.13 14.69 -7.24
N TYR A 185 0.67 15.76 -7.16
CA TYR A 185 0.28 17.05 -7.74
C TYR A 185 0.34 16.99 -9.27
N THR A 186 1.42 16.44 -9.84
CA THR A 186 1.56 16.34 -11.30
C THR A 186 0.44 15.50 -11.91
N MET A 187 0.04 14.40 -11.25
CA MET A 187 -1.11 13.59 -11.68
C MET A 187 -2.42 14.40 -11.67
N ILE A 188 -2.68 15.20 -10.63
CA ILE A 188 -3.88 16.06 -10.54
C ILE A 188 -3.84 17.17 -11.60
N ALA A 189 -2.68 17.79 -11.82
CA ALA A 189 -2.54 18.93 -12.73
C ALA A 189 -2.69 18.54 -14.22
N GLU A 190 -2.39 17.29 -14.58
CA GLU A 190 -2.57 16.77 -15.94
C GLU A 190 -4.00 16.30 -16.25
N ASP A 191 -4.79 15.99 -15.21
CA ASP A 191 -6.18 15.59 -15.40
C ASP A 191 -7.07 16.85 -15.55
N PRO A 192 -7.72 17.04 -16.71
CA PRO A 192 -8.52 18.23 -16.98
C PRO A 192 -9.73 18.36 -16.05
N SER A 193 -10.09 17.32 -15.32
CA SER A 193 -11.21 17.30 -14.38
C SER A 193 -10.91 18.02 -13.06
N PHE A 194 -9.65 18.38 -12.78
CA PHE A 194 -9.23 18.97 -11.50
C PHE A 194 -8.55 20.34 -11.63
N LYS A 195 -8.81 21.08 -12.71
CA LYS A 195 -8.07 22.31 -13.03
C LYS A 195 -8.19 23.37 -11.93
N ILE A 196 -9.38 23.59 -11.37
CA ILE A 196 -9.60 24.58 -10.30
C ILE A 196 -8.82 24.20 -9.05
N PHE A 197 -8.83 22.91 -8.69
CA PHE A 197 -8.11 22.41 -7.52
C PHE A 197 -6.59 22.45 -7.72
N ALA A 198 -6.09 22.04 -8.88
CA ALA A 198 -4.68 22.10 -9.25
C ALA A 198 -4.14 23.53 -9.20
N ASP A 199 -4.91 24.50 -9.74
CA ASP A 199 -4.57 25.92 -9.66
C ASP A 199 -4.51 26.41 -8.20
N GLY A 200 -5.40 25.92 -7.34
CA GLY A 200 -5.35 26.22 -5.91
C GLY A 200 -4.12 25.67 -5.20
N LEU A 201 -3.74 24.41 -5.46
CA LEU A 201 -2.49 23.82 -4.96
C LEU A 201 -1.26 24.61 -5.42
N LYS A 202 -1.30 25.13 -6.65
CA LYS A 202 -0.23 25.95 -7.21
C LYS A 202 -0.14 27.34 -6.57
N ILE A 203 -1.25 28.05 -6.45
CA ILE A 203 -1.30 29.42 -5.90
C ILE A 203 -0.89 29.45 -4.42
N THR A 204 -1.31 28.43 -3.65
CA THR A 204 -0.98 28.32 -2.22
C THR A 204 0.47 27.92 -1.96
N GLY A 205 1.20 27.42 -2.96
CA GLY A 205 2.54 26.86 -2.82
C GLY A 205 2.57 25.41 -2.29
N ILE A 206 1.42 24.84 -1.92
CA ILE A 206 1.31 23.46 -1.42
C ILE A 206 1.82 22.44 -2.46
N LYS A 207 1.76 22.78 -3.76
CA LYS A 207 2.36 21.97 -4.82
C LYS A 207 3.81 21.60 -4.56
N ASP A 208 4.62 22.49 -3.96
CA ASP A 208 6.05 22.24 -3.80
C ASP A 208 6.29 21.10 -2.81
N THR A 209 5.48 21.03 -1.75
CA THR A 209 5.46 19.90 -0.80
C THR A 209 4.97 18.62 -1.46
N LEU A 210 3.90 18.70 -2.27
CA LEU A 210 3.31 17.53 -2.93
C LEU A 210 4.16 16.97 -4.07
N GLN A 211 5.03 17.78 -4.68
CA GLN A 211 5.94 17.36 -5.76
C GLN A 211 7.23 16.72 -5.24
N GLU A 212 7.60 16.97 -3.98
CA GLU A 212 8.76 16.34 -3.39
C GLU A 212 8.50 14.84 -3.22
N ILE A 213 9.17 13.99 -4.00
CA ILE A 213 9.03 12.53 -3.92
C ILE A 213 9.99 11.93 -2.89
N TYR A 214 11.21 12.48 -2.81
CA TYR A 214 12.26 11.95 -1.95
C TYR A 214 12.80 13.04 -1.04
N LEU A 215 12.76 12.80 0.26
CA LEU A 215 13.38 13.64 1.27
C LEU A 215 14.72 13.02 1.71
N PRO A 216 15.78 13.82 1.91
CA PRO A 216 16.98 13.32 2.55
C PRO A 216 16.69 12.94 4.01
N PHE A 217 17.11 11.75 4.41
CA PHE A 217 16.99 11.28 5.79
C PHE A 217 18.29 10.59 6.23
N GLY A 218 19.14 11.33 6.94
CA GLY A 218 20.49 10.88 7.29
C GLY A 218 21.32 10.55 6.03
N LYS A 219 21.77 9.31 5.90
CA LYS A 219 22.52 8.81 4.71
C LYS A 219 21.62 8.17 3.64
N ARG A 220 20.30 8.10 3.87
CA ARG A 220 19.32 7.47 2.97
C ARG A 220 18.34 8.51 2.46
N THR A 221 17.53 8.14 1.48
CA THR A 221 16.38 8.93 1.04
C THR A 221 15.09 8.27 1.51
N ALA A 222 14.18 9.10 2.01
CA ALA A 222 12.84 8.74 2.39
C ALA A 222 11.89 9.04 1.24
N ARG A 223 10.93 8.16 0.95
CA ARG A 223 9.85 8.56 0.06
C ARG A 223 8.77 9.29 0.84
N THR A 224 8.38 10.47 0.38
CA THR A 224 7.19 11.15 0.87
C THR A 224 5.94 10.32 0.56
N ARG A 225 4.92 10.50 1.39
CA ARG A 225 3.69 9.71 1.35
C ARG A 225 2.52 10.65 1.66
N PHE A 226 1.65 10.84 0.68
CA PHE A 226 0.48 11.71 0.78
C PHE A 226 -0.80 11.00 0.35
N THR A 227 -1.93 11.53 0.80
CA THR A 227 -3.25 11.21 0.26
C THR A 227 -3.98 12.51 -0.06
N VAL A 228 -4.41 12.69 -1.30
CA VAL A 228 -5.08 13.91 -1.74
C VAL A 228 -6.55 13.63 -2.02
N LEU A 229 -7.43 14.41 -1.38
CA LEU A 229 -8.87 14.43 -1.58
C LEU A 229 -9.18 15.44 -2.70
N ALA A 230 -9.13 15.02 -3.95
CA ALA A 230 -9.29 15.91 -5.10
C ALA A 230 -10.78 16.25 -5.33
N VAL A 231 -11.08 17.55 -5.39
CA VAL A 231 -12.42 18.06 -5.77
C VAL A 231 -12.46 18.27 -7.27
N PRO A 232 -13.32 17.56 -8.02
CA PRO A 232 -13.42 17.75 -9.46
C PRO A 232 -14.13 19.07 -9.80
N ASP A 233 -13.77 19.66 -10.93
CA ASP A 233 -14.30 20.92 -11.45
C ASP A 233 -15.83 20.89 -11.58
N SER A 234 -16.43 19.74 -11.89
CA SER A 234 -17.88 19.58 -11.95
C SER A 234 -18.58 19.85 -10.62
N ILE A 235 -17.93 19.55 -9.49
CA ILE A 235 -18.45 19.83 -8.14
C ILE A 235 -18.30 21.32 -7.81
N TYR A 236 -17.17 21.95 -8.17
CA TYR A 236 -17.02 23.40 -8.05
C TYR A 236 -18.06 24.16 -8.86
N GLN A 237 -18.24 23.79 -10.14
CA GLN A 237 -19.17 24.43 -11.06
C GLN A 237 -20.63 24.31 -10.60
N LYS A 238 -21.01 23.14 -10.06
CA LYS A 238 -22.34 22.94 -9.44
C LYS A 238 -22.60 23.92 -8.28
N ASN A 239 -21.54 24.38 -7.62
CA ASN A 239 -21.60 25.36 -6.53
C ASN A 239 -21.28 26.80 -6.99
N GLY A 240 -21.30 27.07 -8.29
CA GLY A 240 -21.06 28.40 -8.86
C GLY A 240 -19.59 28.85 -8.90
N ILE A 241 -18.64 27.92 -8.71
CA ILE A 241 -17.20 28.19 -8.72
C ILE A 241 -16.65 27.72 -10.06
N ASN A 242 -16.32 28.66 -10.97
CA ASN A 242 -15.92 28.32 -12.34
C ASN A 242 -14.40 28.40 -12.57
N ASN A 243 -13.68 29.02 -11.64
CA ASN A 243 -12.23 29.18 -11.69
C ASN A 243 -11.69 29.40 -10.26
N VAL A 244 -10.36 29.40 -10.12
CA VAL A 244 -9.72 29.53 -8.81
C VAL A 244 -9.98 30.89 -8.13
N ASN A 245 -10.21 31.97 -8.88
CA ASN A 245 -10.55 33.27 -8.28
C ASN A 245 -11.95 33.27 -7.65
N ASP A 246 -12.90 32.54 -8.25
CA ASP A 246 -14.21 32.33 -7.63
C ASP A 246 -14.08 31.50 -6.36
N LEU A 247 -13.16 30.52 -6.32
CA LEU A 247 -12.88 29.74 -5.12
C LEU A 247 -12.27 30.61 -4.01
N ILE A 248 -11.30 31.47 -4.33
CA ILE A 248 -10.73 32.45 -3.38
C ILE A 248 -11.84 33.32 -2.78
N LYS A 249 -12.74 33.85 -3.63
CA LYS A 249 -13.90 34.65 -3.16
C LYS A 249 -14.85 33.83 -2.30
N TRP A 250 -15.17 32.59 -2.71
CA TRP A 250 -16.07 31.70 -1.98
C TRP A 250 -15.56 31.39 -0.57
N THR A 251 -14.25 31.21 -0.40
CA THR A 251 -13.63 31.03 0.93
C THR A 251 -13.61 32.30 1.78
N GLY A 252 -13.96 33.47 1.22
CA GLY A 252 -13.86 34.75 1.90
C GLY A 252 -12.42 35.21 2.16
N ALA A 253 -11.45 34.64 1.43
CA ALA A 253 -10.03 34.93 1.62
C ALA A 253 -9.64 36.29 1.03
N ASN A 254 -8.71 36.98 1.71
CA ASN A 254 -8.03 38.13 1.11
C ASN A 254 -7.02 37.64 0.05
N PRO A 255 -7.17 38.02 -1.25
CA PRO A 255 -6.31 37.55 -2.34
C PRO A 255 -4.82 37.83 -2.12
N ASP A 256 -4.46 38.89 -1.39
CA ASP A 256 -3.07 39.29 -1.17
C ASP A 256 -2.31 38.40 -0.15
N SER A 257 -2.99 37.40 0.42
CA SER A 257 -2.48 36.56 1.52
C SER A 257 -2.71 35.07 1.32
N VAL A 258 -3.01 34.63 0.10
CA VAL A 258 -3.39 33.24 -0.24
C VAL A 258 -2.33 32.17 0.06
N THR A 259 -1.11 32.57 0.40
CA THR A 259 -0.02 31.69 0.85
C THR A 259 0.18 31.67 2.37
N TYR A 260 -0.52 32.52 3.12
CA TYR A 260 -0.39 32.60 4.57
C TYR A 260 -1.16 31.45 5.23
N LEU A 261 -0.55 30.82 6.23
CA LEU A 261 -1.13 29.65 6.91
C LEU A 261 -2.55 29.90 7.41
N ASN A 262 -2.85 31.08 7.95
CA ASN A 262 -4.18 31.38 8.50
C ASN A 262 -5.20 31.85 7.44
N ASN A 263 -4.81 31.95 6.17
CA ASN A 263 -5.72 32.37 5.10
C ASN A 263 -6.76 31.28 4.82
N ALA A 264 -8.04 31.67 4.70
CA ALA A 264 -9.14 30.72 4.50
C ALA A 264 -9.01 29.86 3.23
N PHE A 265 -8.47 30.43 2.14
CA PHE A 265 -8.21 29.71 0.90
C PHE A 265 -7.05 28.72 1.07
N TYR A 266 -5.94 29.16 1.68
CA TYR A 266 -4.82 28.26 2.00
C TYR A 266 -5.29 27.07 2.82
N ARG A 267 -6.01 27.33 3.92
CA ARG A 267 -6.56 26.30 4.80
C ARG A 267 -7.52 25.38 4.08
N TYR A 268 -8.37 25.91 3.21
CA TYR A 268 -9.26 25.09 2.39
C TYR A 268 -8.48 24.12 1.52
N ILE A 269 -7.48 24.58 0.76
CA ILE A 269 -6.68 23.72 -0.12
C ILE A 269 -5.87 22.70 0.69
N GLU A 270 -5.21 23.12 1.77
CA GLU A 270 -4.42 22.23 2.63
C GLU A 270 -5.28 21.12 3.27
N TYR A 271 -6.54 21.44 3.63
CA TYR A 271 -7.44 20.50 4.27
C TYR A 271 -7.77 19.26 3.42
N HIS A 272 -7.50 19.33 2.11
CA HIS A 272 -7.64 18.21 1.18
C HIS A 272 -6.37 17.34 1.07
N CYS A 273 -5.28 17.71 1.76
CA CYS A 273 -3.99 17.05 1.66
C CYS A 273 -3.64 16.38 2.99
N LEU A 274 -3.70 15.05 3.02
CA LEU A 274 -3.47 14.24 4.22
C LEU A 274 -2.06 13.64 4.21
N ASN A 275 -1.52 13.46 5.41
CA ASN A 275 -0.25 12.75 5.60
C ASN A 275 -0.42 11.23 5.46
N GLY A 276 0.58 10.59 4.86
CA GLY A 276 0.61 9.15 4.60
C GLY A 276 -0.15 8.77 3.33
N THR A 277 0.26 7.67 2.71
CA THR A 277 -0.46 7.08 1.57
C THR A 277 -1.54 6.15 2.12
N ARG A 278 -2.79 6.39 1.70
CA ARG A 278 -3.94 5.58 2.04
C ARG A 278 -4.77 5.36 0.79
N TYR A 279 -5.12 4.10 0.53
CA TYR A 279 -6.14 3.71 -0.43
C TYR A 279 -7.45 3.44 0.30
N LEU A 280 -8.56 3.31 -0.44
CA LEU A 280 -9.90 3.17 0.14
C LEU A 280 -9.99 2.03 1.17
N ASN A 281 -9.37 0.88 0.88
CA ASN A 281 -9.34 -0.27 1.79
C ASN A 281 -8.39 -0.14 2.99
N SER A 282 -7.56 0.89 3.04
CA SER A 282 -6.66 1.16 4.17
C SER A 282 -7.19 2.24 5.12
N PHE A 283 -8.37 2.79 4.81
CA PHE A 283 -9.02 3.75 5.67
C PHE A 283 -9.77 3.05 6.81
N GLU A 284 -9.78 3.71 7.96
CA GLU A 284 -10.42 3.29 9.20
C GLU A 284 -11.29 4.44 9.74
N THR A 285 -12.17 4.13 10.69
CA THR A 285 -12.97 5.16 11.38
C THR A 285 -12.08 5.89 12.37
N THR A 286 -11.49 7.01 11.94
CA THR A 286 -10.53 7.79 12.74
C THR A 286 -10.33 9.21 12.17
N LEU A 287 -9.45 9.97 12.80
CA LEU A 287 -8.97 11.26 12.32
C LEU A 287 -7.68 11.09 11.51
N TYR A 288 -7.62 11.78 10.38
CA TYR A 288 -6.44 11.81 9.51
C TYR A 288 -5.81 13.21 9.52
N PRO A 289 -4.53 13.34 9.91
CA PRO A 289 -3.88 14.64 9.97
C PRO A 289 -3.64 15.21 8.57
N ILE A 290 -3.91 16.51 8.44
CA ILE A 290 -3.50 17.28 7.26
C ILE A 290 -1.99 17.55 7.29
N LEU A 291 -1.42 18.09 6.21
CA LEU A 291 0.03 18.31 6.08
C LEU A 291 0.67 19.00 7.30
N SER A 292 0.13 20.14 7.74
CA SER A 292 0.63 20.89 8.91
C SER A 292 0.45 20.18 10.26
N CYS A 293 -0.37 19.13 10.32
CA CYS A 293 -0.77 18.39 11.53
C CYS A 293 -1.44 19.24 12.62
N ASP A 294 -1.99 20.41 12.28
CA ASP A 294 -2.71 21.27 13.22
C ASP A 294 -4.24 21.12 13.14
N ASN A 295 -4.73 20.36 12.17
CA ASN A 295 -6.11 19.95 12.00
C ASN A 295 -6.19 18.52 11.43
N ASN A 296 -7.38 17.94 11.43
CA ASN A 296 -7.62 16.60 10.92
C ASN A 296 -8.89 16.56 10.09
N VAL A 297 -8.93 15.63 9.13
CA VAL A 297 -10.15 15.22 8.45
C VAL A 297 -10.70 13.99 9.17
N SER A 298 -11.97 14.06 9.57
CA SER A 298 -12.65 12.91 10.17
C SER A 298 -13.16 11.98 9.09
N LEU A 299 -12.93 10.68 9.25
CA LEU A 299 -13.47 9.67 8.38
C LEU A 299 -14.22 8.62 9.21
N THR A 300 -15.39 8.21 8.73
CA THR A 300 -16.16 7.11 9.29
C THR A 300 -16.43 6.08 8.21
N ILE A 301 -15.96 4.86 8.42
CA ILE A 301 -16.20 3.73 7.53
C ILE A 301 -17.64 3.26 7.75
N ASP A 302 -18.42 3.46 6.70
CA ASP A 302 -19.79 2.99 6.50
C ASP A 302 -19.92 2.72 4.99
N THR A 303 -21.11 2.43 4.47
CA THR A 303 -21.30 2.09 3.04
C THR A 303 -20.65 3.08 2.05
N ASP A 304 -20.61 4.36 2.39
CA ASP A 304 -20.19 5.43 1.48
C ASP A 304 -18.88 6.14 1.88
N TYR A 305 -18.17 5.70 2.93
CA TYR A 305 -17.03 6.42 3.52
C TYR A 305 -17.36 7.89 3.85
N LYS A 306 -17.85 8.13 5.07
CA LYS A 306 -18.35 9.44 5.47
C LYS A 306 -17.20 10.34 5.93
N ILE A 307 -16.84 11.31 5.10
CA ILE A 307 -15.87 12.35 5.42
C ILE A 307 -16.60 13.50 6.13
N ASN A 308 -16.10 13.88 7.31
CA ASN A 308 -16.61 14.99 8.13
C ASN A 308 -18.12 14.89 8.40
N LEU A 309 -18.58 13.71 8.84
CA LEU A 309 -19.97 13.50 9.25
C LEU A 309 -20.34 14.44 10.41
N ASP A 310 -21.25 15.36 10.14
CA ASP A 310 -21.85 16.21 11.17
C ASP A 310 -22.83 15.37 12.02
N PRO A 311 -22.60 15.22 13.33
CA PRO A 311 -23.45 14.40 14.18
C PRO A 311 -24.87 14.97 14.34
N LYS A 312 -25.06 16.28 14.17
CA LYS A 312 -26.34 16.99 14.28
C LYS A 312 -27.11 16.98 12.97
N THR A 313 -26.49 17.43 11.88
CA THR A 313 -27.17 17.57 10.58
C THR A 313 -27.14 16.30 9.73
N LYS A 314 -26.28 15.34 10.09
CA LYS A 314 -26.01 14.11 9.33
C LYS A 314 -25.45 14.36 7.91
N LYS A 315 -25.01 15.59 7.61
CA LYS A 315 -24.34 15.92 6.35
C LYS A 315 -22.90 15.41 6.37
N TYR A 316 -22.42 14.95 5.22
CA TYR A 316 -21.05 14.49 5.01
C TYR A 316 -20.66 14.63 3.55
N THR A 317 -19.35 14.68 3.29
CA THR A 317 -18.77 14.48 1.96
C THR A 317 -18.36 13.01 1.84
N SER A 318 -18.33 12.42 0.65
CA SER A 318 -17.87 11.05 0.45
C SER A 318 -16.97 10.92 -0.77
N PHE A 319 -16.33 9.76 -0.92
CA PHE A 319 -15.53 9.47 -2.09
C PHE A 319 -16.42 9.15 -3.30
N ASN A 320 -16.02 9.60 -4.48
CA ASN A 320 -16.40 8.95 -5.72
C ASN A 320 -15.51 7.72 -5.90
N ILE A 321 -16.04 6.55 -5.53
CA ILE A 321 -15.28 5.29 -5.47
C ILE A 321 -14.63 4.94 -6.82
N HIS A 322 -15.35 5.10 -7.94
CA HIS A 322 -14.85 4.76 -9.28
C HIS A 322 -13.71 5.68 -9.75
N SER A 323 -13.75 6.95 -9.35
CA SER A 323 -12.71 7.95 -9.66
C SER A 323 -11.64 8.07 -8.56
N SER A 324 -11.63 7.15 -7.59
CA SER A 324 -10.68 7.12 -6.48
C SER A 324 -9.61 6.03 -6.65
N ASN A 325 -8.75 5.86 -5.64
CA ASN A 325 -7.62 4.92 -5.66
C ASN A 325 -6.61 5.16 -6.80
N ILE A 326 -6.40 6.40 -7.23
CA ILE A 326 -5.42 6.70 -8.28
C ILE A 326 -4.02 6.68 -7.65
N PRO A 327 -3.13 5.75 -8.04
CA PRO A 327 -1.78 5.68 -7.48
C PRO A 327 -0.88 6.77 -8.06
N ALA A 328 -0.10 7.41 -7.19
CA ALA A 328 0.98 8.32 -7.55
C ALA A 328 2.29 7.86 -6.89
N LYS A 329 3.44 8.37 -7.34
CA LYS A 329 4.74 7.87 -6.86
C LYS A 329 4.92 8.08 -5.36
N ASN A 330 4.45 9.20 -4.84
CA ASN A 330 4.50 9.59 -3.44
C ASN A 330 3.13 9.60 -2.76
N GLY A 331 2.10 8.94 -3.31
CA GLY A 331 0.79 9.02 -2.69
C GLY A 331 -0.36 8.33 -3.41
N ALA A 332 -1.56 8.64 -2.96
CA ALA A 332 -2.81 8.24 -3.58
C ALA A 332 -3.72 9.46 -3.74
N ILE A 333 -4.54 9.46 -4.80
CA ILE A 333 -5.53 10.50 -5.06
C ILE A 333 -6.92 9.86 -5.04
N HIS A 334 -7.82 10.48 -4.28
CA HIS A 334 -9.23 10.09 -4.21
C HIS A 334 -10.09 11.26 -4.62
N THR A 335 -11.04 11.01 -5.51
CA THR A 335 -12.00 12.02 -5.93
C THR A 335 -13.12 12.08 -4.90
N ILE A 336 -13.51 13.28 -4.48
CA ILE A 336 -14.66 13.49 -3.57
C ILE A 336 -15.88 14.04 -4.32
N ASN A 337 -17.08 13.77 -3.79
CA ASN A 337 -18.35 14.03 -4.48
C ASN A 337 -19.11 15.29 -4.04
N ASP A 338 -18.54 16.07 -3.12
CA ASP A 338 -19.05 17.37 -2.70
C ASP A 338 -17.87 18.27 -2.27
N LEU A 339 -18.14 19.55 -2.04
CA LEU A 339 -17.16 20.44 -1.41
C LEU A 339 -16.81 19.94 -0.01
N LEU A 340 -15.57 20.15 0.40
CA LEU A 340 -15.08 19.78 1.74
C LEU A 340 -14.67 21.04 2.50
N PRO A 341 -15.62 21.78 3.09
CA PRO A 341 -15.29 22.96 3.89
C PRO A 341 -14.43 22.58 5.09
N VAL A 342 -13.54 23.49 5.47
CA VAL A 342 -12.68 23.30 6.64
C VAL A 342 -13.53 23.27 7.90
N ILE A 343 -13.49 22.18 8.63
CA ILE A 343 -14.05 22.07 9.97
C ILE A 343 -12.94 21.69 10.94
N GLN A 344 -13.19 21.93 12.23
CA GLN A 344 -12.42 21.32 13.29
C GLN A 344 -13.23 20.12 13.79
N PRO A 345 -12.79 18.87 13.57
CA PRO A 345 -13.50 17.72 14.11
C PRO A 345 -13.41 17.75 15.65
N GLU A 346 -14.40 17.13 16.29
CA GLU A 346 -14.31 16.85 17.72
C GLU A 346 -13.03 16.07 18.00
N PRO A 347 -12.25 16.43 19.03
CA PRO A 347 -11.07 15.68 19.39
C PRO A 347 -11.42 14.21 19.60
N THR A 348 -10.68 13.32 18.96
CA THR A 348 -10.76 11.88 19.20
C THR A 348 -9.46 11.39 19.83
N THR A 349 -9.50 10.17 20.36
CA THR A 349 -8.30 9.48 20.82
C THR A 349 -7.31 9.33 19.66
N ILE A 350 -6.05 9.72 19.89
CA ILE A 350 -4.94 9.53 18.95
C ILE A 350 -3.99 8.50 19.55
N ILE A 351 -3.50 7.59 18.72
CA ILE A 351 -2.50 6.58 19.11
C ILE A 351 -1.28 6.74 18.21
N PHE A 352 -0.09 6.82 18.82
CA PHE A 352 1.17 6.75 18.10
C PHE A 352 1.96 5.53 18.55
N GLU A 353 2.25 4.65 17.60
CA GLU A 353 3.16 3.52 17.81
C GLU A 353 4.61 4.02 17.82
N THR A 354 5.41 3.48 18.73
CA THR A 354 6.80 3.91 18.92
C THR A 354 7.75 3.39 17.84
N THR A 355 7.31 2.41 17.07
CA THR A 355 8.01 1.77 15.94
C THR A 355 7.61 2.39 14.60
N ASP A 356 6.64 3.30 14.60
CA ASP A 356 6.00 3.78 13.36
C ASP A 356 6.76 4.92 12.66
N PHE A 357 7.95 5.25 13.15
CA PHE A 357 8.81 6.27 12.57
C PHE A 357 9.47 5.80 11.27
N PHE A 358 9.54 6.71 10.30
CA PHE A 358 10.00 6.39 8.95
C PHE A 358 11.38 5.72 8.92
N ASP A 359 12.32 6.25 9.70
CA ASP A 359 13.71 5.79 9.82
C ASP A 359 13.84 4.39 10.36
N PHE A 360 12.93 4.05 11.26
CA PHE A 360 12.73 2.71 11.79
C PHE A 360 12.19 1.75 10.70
N LYS A 361 11.17 2.17 9.95
CA LYS A 361 10.52 1.36 8.89
C LYS A 361 11.42 1.03 7.70
N GLN A 362 12.54 1.74 7.52
CA GLN A 362 13.49 1.47 6.42
C GLN A 362 14.46 0.33 6.72
N GLY A 363 14.45 -0.22 7.93
CA GLY A 363 15.27 -1.37 8.28
C GLY A 363 14.83 -2.62 7.53
N ASP A 364 15.79 -3.42 7.04
CA ASP A 364 15.47 -4.74 6.49
C ASP A 364 14.88 -5.70 7.53
N TYR A 365 15.00 -5.33 8.82
CA TYR A 365 14.43 -5.98 10.00
C TYR A 365 12.95 -5.64 10.24
N PHE A 366 12.45 -4.50 9.74
CA PHE A 366 11.12 -4.01 10.06
C PHE A 366 10.05 -5.02 9.63
N GLN A 367 9.17 -5.38 10.56
CA GLN A 367 8.15 -6.42 10.43
C GLN A 367 8.67 -7.78 9.96
N LYS A 368 9.93 -8.12 10.28
CA LYS A 368 10.51 -9.43 9.94
C LYS A 368 11.19 -10.10 11.12
N TYR A 369 12.00 -9.38 11.89
CA TYR A 369 12.74 -9.93 13.03
C TYR A 369 13.27 -8.81 13.94
N TYR A 370 13.90 -9.20 15.05
CA TYR A 370 14.47 -8.30 16.05
C TYR A 370 15.80 -7.67 15.63
N GLU A 371 16.04 -6.41 15.97
CA GLU A 371 17.32 -5.73 15.72
C GLU A 371 17.78 -4.93 16.96
N LYS A 372 19.09 -4.95 17.27
CA LYS A 372 19.67 -4.24 18.42
C LYS A 372 20.58 -3.08 18.00
N PHE A 373 20.33 -1.92 18.58
CA PHE A 373 21.09 -0.69 18.41
C PHE A 373 21.80 -0.35 19.72
N SER A 374 23.12 -0.57 19.78
CA SER A 374 23.93 -0.10 20.91
C SER A 374 23.95 1.42 20.99
N ASP A 375 24.22 2.00 22.17
CA ASP A 375 24.21 3.45 22.42
C ASP A 375 24.93 4.30 21.35
N GLY A 376 26.10 3.86 20.87
CA GLY A 376 26.83 4.52 19.78
C GLY A 376 26.13 4.54 18.41
N LYS A 377 24.96 3.91 18.27
CA LYS A 377 24.11 3.88 17.07
C LYS A 377 22.83 4.71 17.24
N ASN A 378 22.74 5.57 18.26
CA ASN A 378 21.64 6.52 18.52
C ASN A 378 21.53 7.60 17.43
N GLN A 379 21.09 7.19 16.24
CA GLN A 379 21.04 7.96 15.00
C GLN A 379 19.61 8.24 14.53
N PHE A 380 18.60 7.73 15.25
CA PHE A 380 17.19 7.98 14.94
C PHE A 380 16.84 9.42 15.30
N GLN A 381 16.06 10.09 14.45
CA GLN A 381 15.79 11.53 14.63
C GLN A 381 14.90 11.79 15.85
N ASN A 382 13.92 10.92 16.08
CA ASN A 382 12.88 11.11 17.09
C ASN A 382 12.99 10.13 18.26
N ILE A 383 14.02 9.29 18.28
CA ILE A 383 14.21 8.28 19.33
C ILE A 383 15.63 8.43 19.86
N HIS A 384 15.74 8.68 21.16
CA HIS A 384 17.01 8.78 21.84
C HIS A 384 16.99 7.92 23.09
N TRP A 385 18.09 7.22 23.36
CA TRP A 385 18.22 6.44 24.57
C TRP A 385 19.59 6.61 25.21
N VAL A 386 19.65 6.22 26.48
CA VAL A 386 20.88 5.96 27.24
C VAL A 386 20.72 4.56 27.80
N GLY A 387 21.72 3.70 27.61
CA GLY A 387 21.71 2.31 28.07
C GLY A 387 22.48 1.40 27.10
N ASP A 388 22.57 0.10 27.41
CA ASP A 388 23.42 -0.81 26.62
C ASP A 388 22.98 -0.90 25.15
N TYR A 389 21.67 -1.06 24.92
CA TYR A 389 21.08 -1.05 23.59
C TYR A 389 19.57 -0.77 23.62
N LEU A 390 19.09 -0.13 22.57
CA LEU A 390 17.69 -0.15 22.15
C LEU A 390 17.45 -1.37 21.26
N GLN A 391 16.32 -2.04 21.40
CA GLN A 391 15.94 -3.15 20.54
C GLN A 391 14.61 -2.86 19.83
N TYR A 392 14.58 -3.07 18.52
CA TYR A 392 13.33 -3.31 17.80
C TYR A 392 12.82 -4.70 18.13
N HIS A 393 11.60 -4.79 18.64
CA HIS A 393 10.97 -6.05 18.96
C HIS A 393 9.83 -6.35 17.97
N PHE A 394 9.95 -7.35 17.09
CA PHE A 394 8.87 -7.85 16.22
C PHE A 394 8.59 -9.34 16.43
N LYS A 395 7.33 -9.69 16.70
CA LYS A 395 6.94 -11.06 17.05
C LYS A 395 5.66 -11.52 16.35
N VAL A 396 5.84 -12.21 15.22
CA VAL A 396 4.76 -12.95 14.53
C VAL A 396 4.50 -14.26 15.26
N ASN A 397 3.26 -14.49 15.66
CA ASN A 397 2.74 -15.69 16.33
C ASN A 397 2.87 -15.75 17.86
N GLY A 398 1.74 -16.06 18.52
CA GLY A 398 1.65 -16.38 19.94
C GLY A 398 1.38 -15.19 20.88
N THR A 399 1.20 -13.99 20.34
CA THR A 399 0.90 -12.78 21.13
C THR A 399 -0.59 -12.42 21.14
N GLY A 400 -1.44 -13.10 20.37
CA GLY A 400 -2.90 -12.89 20.37
C GLY A 400 -3.35 -11.45 20.08
N GLY A 401 -2.55 -10.65 19.36
CA GLY A 401 -2.85 -9.24 19.10
C GLY A 401 -2.59 -8.31 20.29
N VAL A 402 -1.74 -8.70 21.24
CA VAL A 402 -1.38 -7.87 22.40
C VAL A 402 -0.55 -6.64 22.00
N LEU A 403 0.27 -6.74 20.96
CA LEU A 403 0.99 -5.59 20.40
C LEU A 403 0.25 -5.05 19.18
N LYS A 404 0.20 -3.73 19.04
CA LYS A 404 -0.24 -3.12 17.80
C LYS A 404 0.81 -3.38 16.71
N ASN A 405 0.36 -3.82 15.53
CA ASN A 405 1.20 -4.24 14.40
C ASN A 405 2.29 -5.29 14.70
N GLU A 406 2.16 -6.03 15.81
CA GLU A 406 3.07 -7.09 16.25
C GLU A 406 4.51 -6.61 16.57
N ASP A 407 4.73 -5.31 16.75
CA ASP A 407 6.02 -4.74 17.15
C ASP A 407 5.98 -3.75 18.33
N CYS A 408 7.14 -3.51 18.92
CA CYS A 408 7.36 -2.50 19.97
C CYS A 408 8.86 -2.17 20.12
N LEU A 409 9.18 -1.11 20.87
CA LEU A 409 10.54 -0.84 21.33
C LEU A 409 10.83 -1.57 22.65
N GLN A 410 12.01 -2.15 22.76
CA GLN A 410 12.46 -2.85 23.96
C GLN A 410 13.78 -2.27 24.49
N MET A 411 13.87 -2.09 25.80
CA MET A 411 15.14 -1.84 26.51
C MET A 411 15.30 -2.78 27.69
N ILE A 412 16.55 -3.12 28.00
CA ILE A 412 16.93 -3.98 29.12
C ILE A 412 18.10 -3.32 29.86
N GLY A 413 18.07 -3.38 31.19
CA GLY A 413 19.15 -2.92 32.06
C GLY A 413 18.79 -1.64 32.78
N TRP A 414 19.76 -0.73 32.88
CA TRP A 414 19.52 0.66 33.30
C TRP A 414 19.41 1.53 32.06
N PHE A 415 18.30 2.25 31.93
CA PHE A 415 18.04 3.00 30.72
C PHE A 415 17.20 4.26 30.93
N SER A 416 17.36 5.16 29.97
CA SER A 416 16.39 6.20 29.65
C SER A 416 16.04 6.08 28.18
N LEU A 417 14.76 6.14 27.82
CA LEU A 417 14.25 6.09 26.44
C LEU A 417 13.32 7.27 26.20
N SER A 418 13.70 8.16 25.30
CA SER A 418 12.91 9.31 24.85
C SER A 418 12.40 9.10 23.44
N VAL A 419 11.11 9.34 23.23
CA VAL A 419 10.46 9.29 21.92
C VAL A 419 9.72 10.62 21.68
N THR A 420 10.01 11.28 20.57
CA THR A 420 9.35 12.52 20.12
C THR A 420 8.25 12.18 19.11
N PHE A 421 7.01 12.38 19.48
CA PHE A 421 5.85 12.02 18.66
C PHE A 421 5.49 13.10 17.64
N PRO A 422 4.74 12.76 16.58
CA PRO A 422 4.13 13.73 15.68
C PRO A 422 3.29 14.77 16.43
N LYS A 423 2.93 15.86 15.75
CA LYS A 423 2.23 16.96 16.42
C LYS A 423 0.90 16.50 17.03
N VAL A 424 0.66 16.89 18.27
CA VAL A 424 -0.63 16.76 18.95
C VAL A 424 -1.29 18.12 18.97
N MET A 425 -2.60 18.17 18.71
CA MET A 425 -3.33 19.44 18.72
C MET A 425 -3.37 20.07 20.11
N LYS A 426 -3.39 21.41 20.15
CA LYS A 426 -3.68 22.15 21.39
C LYS A 426 -4.98 21.65 22.04
N GLY A 427 -5.01 21.51 23.36
CA GLY A 427 -6.16 21.01 24.09
C GLY A 427 -5.76 20.22 25.34
N LYS A 428 -6.77 19.71 26.06
CA LYS A 428 -6.59 18.87 27.24
C LYS A 428 -6.61 17.40 26.86
N TRP A 429 -5.60 16.65 27.31
CA TRP A 429 -5.36 15.27 26.93
C TRP A 429 -4.99 14.44 28.14
N GLU A 430 -5.61 13.26 28.24
CA GLU A 430 -5.14 12.16 29.07
C GLU A 430 -4.09 11.40 28.27
N VAL A 431 -2.84 11.44 28.75
CA VAL A 431 -1.70 10.75 28.16
C VAL A 431 -1.55 9.39 28.82
N SER A 432 -1.57 8.33 28.03
CA SER A 432 -1.44 6.94 28.50
C SER A 432 -0.40 6.17 27.69
N ILE A 433 0.29 5.23 28.32
CA ILE A 433 1.30 4.38 27.68
C ILE A 433 0.83 2.93 27.72
N TYR A 434 0.96 2.22 26.59
CA TYR A 434 0.69 0.80 26.51
C TYR A 434 1.98 -0.01 26.49
N GLN A 435 1.98 -1.10 27.25
CA GLN A 435 2.98 -2.16 27.15
C GLN A 435 2.31 -3.53 27.32
N PRO A 436 2.83 -4.57 26.65
CA PRO A 436 2.32 -5.93 26.77
C PRO A 436 2.60 -6.52 28.16
N ASN A 437 1.74 -7.44 28.59
CA ASN A 437 1.93 -8.20 29.84
C ASN A 437 2.84 -9.42 29.62
N TRP A 438 4.15 -9.23 29.41
CA TRP A 438 5.08 -10.30 29.05
C TRP A 438 6.10 -10.65 30.14
N GLY A 439 5.65 -10.78 31.40
CA GLY A 439 6.49 -11.16 32.53
C GLY A 439 7.06 -9.94 33.28
N ASP A 440 8.26 -10.08 33.85
CA ASP A 440 8.85 -9.08 34.76
C ASP A 440 9.34 -7.82 34.01
N VAL A 441 8.38 -6.95 33.71
CA VAL A 441 8.61 -5.60 33.17
C VAL A 441 8.95 -4.66 34.32
N THR A 442 9.96 -3.80 34.13
CA THR A 442 10.37 -2.82 35.14
C THR A 442 9.41 -1.63 35.21
N SER A 443 9.40 -0.95 36.35
CA SER A 443 8.64 0.29 36.51
C SER A 443 9.48 1.50 36.13
N CYS A 444 8.84 2.46 35.45
CA CYS A 444 9.51 3.64 34.91
C CYS A 444 8.87 4.93 35.41
N SER A 445 9.72 5.91 35.68
CA SER A 445 9.37 7.31 35.69
C SER A 445 8.98 7.71 34.27
N VAL A 446 7.94 8.51 34.12
CA VAL A 446 7.54 9.05 32.83
C VAL A 446 7.68 10.55 32.87
N TYR A 447 8.29 11.12 31.84
CA TYR A 447 8.40 12.57 31.66
C TYR A 447 7.71 12.94 30.36
N ILE A 448 6.92 14.01 30.36
CA ILE A 448 6.25 14.58 29.19
C ILE A 448 6.82 15.99 29.02
N ASP A 449 7.49 16.23 27.90
CA ASP A 449 8.21 17.48 27.59
C ASP A 449 9.20 17.90 28.69
N GLY A 450 9.82 16.90 29.33
CA GLY A 450 10.79 17.09 30.41
C GLY A 450 10.18 17.21 31.81
N GLU A 451 8.86 17.40 31.93
CA GLU A 451 8.17 17.43 33.22
C GLU A 451 7.79 16.02 33.67
N MET A 452 8.05 15.69 34.94
CA MET A 452 7.72 14.36 35.47
C MET A 452 6.20 14.20 35.60
N ALA A 453 5.65 13.15 34.99
CA ALA A 453 4.25 12.79 35.09
C ALA A 453 3.89 12.41 36.54
N PRO A 454 2.65 12.68 36.99
CA PRO A 454 2.21 12.35 38.34
C PRO A 454 2.16 10.83 38.57
N ASN A 455 1.82 10.05 37.53
CA ASN A 455 1.83 8.60 37.61
C ASN A 455 3.11 8.03 37.00
N LYS A 456 3.60 6.97 37.64
CA LYS A 456 4.67 6.13 37.10
C LYS A 456 4.06 5.03 36.27
N TYR A 457 4.79 4.57 35.26
CA TYR A 457 4.44 3.33 34.62
C TYR A 457 4.80 2.17 35.54
N MET A 458 3.80 1.37 35.91
CA MET A 458 3.98 0.22 36.80
C MET A 458 4.07 -1.05 35.95
N GLY A 459 5.29 -1.56 35.78
CA GLY A 459 5.49 -2.83 35.07
C GLY A 459 4.77 -3.98 35.79
N PRO A 460 4.03 -4.85 35.08
CA PRO A 460 3.43 -6.02 35.70
C PRO A 460 4.54 -6.88 36.33
N ARG A 461 4.46 -7.11 37.65
CA ARG A 461 5.08 -8.29 38.27
C ARG A 461 4.18 -9.48 37.95
N THR A 462 4.74 -10.69 37.82
CA THR A 462 4.00 -11.91 37.43
C THR A 462 2.54 -11.93 37.95
N GLY A 463 1.56 -11.82 37.04
CA GLY A 463 0.13 -11.76 37.37
C GLY A 463 -0.52 -10.37 37.53
N GLY A 464 0.23 -9.26 37.32
CA GLY A 464 -0.29 -7.89 37.33
C GLY A 464 -0.90 -7.44 36.00
N PRO A 465 -1.63 -6.31 35.95
CA PRO A 465 -2.22 -5.80 34.72
C PRO A 465 -1.13 -5.16 33.85
N GLY A 466 -0.70 -5.84 32.80
CA GLY A 466 -0.15 -5.12 31.64
C GLY A 466 -1.27 -4.37 30.91
N GLY A 467 -0.91 -3.57 29.91
CA GLY A 467 -1.85 -2.81 29.10
C GLY A 467 -1.72 -1.30 29.25
N LEU A 468 -2.79 -0.59 28.89
CA LEU A 468 -2.80 0.87 28.82
C LEU A 468 -2.88 1.48 30.22
N GLN A 469 -1.87 2.28 30.59
CA GLN A 469 -1.81 2.97 31.88
C GLN A 469 -1.77 4.48 31.69
N LYS A 470 -2.59 5.21 32.47
CA LYS A 470 -2.65 6.68 32.48
C LYS A 470 -1.43 7.27 33.18
N MET A 471 -0.72 8.15 32.49
CA MET A 471 0.48 8.83 32.99
C MET A 471 0.18 10.22 33.54
N ALA A 472 -0.55 11.03 32.78
CA ALA A 472 -0.85 12.41 33.16
C ALA A 472 -2.11 12.93 32.45
N ASP A 473 -2.71 13.97 33.01
CA ASP A 473 -3.59 14.88 32.27
C ASP A 473 -2.77 16.13 31.93
N VAL A 474 -2.69 16.50 30.65
CA VAL A 474 -1.85 17.57 30.13
C VAL A 474 -2.71 18.56 29.33
N ASP A 475 -2.42 19.85 29.45
CA ASP A 475 -3.08 20.92 28.70
C ASP A 475 -2.09 21.58 27.73
N PHE A 476 -2.04 21.06 26.51
CA PHE A 476 -1.16 21.56 25.46
C PHE A 476 -1.67 22.91 24.93
N LYS A 477 -0.86 23.96 25.10
CA LYS A 477 -1.22 25.33 24.71
C LYS A 477 -1.10 25.57 23.21
N THR A 478 -0.26 24.80 22.54
CA THR A 478 0.03 24.91 21.12
C THR A 478 -0.01 23.53 20.48
N THR A 479 -0.31 23.48 19.18
CA THR A 479 -0.14 22.26 18.40
C THR A 479 1.35 22.07 18.09
N SER A 480 1.98 21.11 18.72
CA SER A 480 3.43 20.88 18.64
C SER A 480 3.77 19.40 18.74
N GLN A 481 5.01 19.04 18.39
CA GLN A 481 5.56 17.73 18.75
C GLN A 481 5.79 17.69 20.25
N HIS A 482 5.68 16.49 20.83
CA HIS A 482 5.85 16.26 22.25
C HIS A 482 6.80 15.08 22.48
N THR A 483 7.70 15.22 23.45
CA THR A 483 8.67 14.17 23.80
C THR A 483 8.23 13.49 25.07
N VAL A 484 8.10 12.16 25.04
CA VAL A 484 7.89 11.36 26.24
C VAL A 484 9.11 10.51 26.52
N ARG A 485 9.56 10.53 27.77
CA ARG A 485 10.75 9.83 28.23
C ARG A 485 10.39 8.85 29.34
N LEU A 486 10.79 7.59 29.17
CA LEU A 486 10.77 6.55 30.20
C LEU A 486 12.15 6.46 30.85
N GLU A 487 12.20 6.43 32.17
CA GLU A 487 13.44 6.26 32.94
C GLU A 487 13.19 5.23 34.04
N ASN A 488 13.91 4.11 34.03
CA ASN A 488 13.64 3.04 34.98
C ASN A 488 14.33 3.25 36.33
N PHE A 489 13.63 2.91 37.42
CA PHE A 489 14.20 3.00 38.77
C PHE A 489 14.85 1.69 39.24
N PHE A 490 14.52 0.58 38.58
CA PHE A 490 15.05 -0.73 38.88
C PHE A 490 15.58 -1.35 37.60
N TYR A 491 16.75 -1.98 37.70
CA TYR A 491 17.28 -2.84 36.65
C TYR A 491 16.19 -3.80 36.16
N GLY A 492 15.93 -3.83 34.85
CA GLY A 492 14.92 -4.70 34.28
C GLY A 492 14.63 -4.35 32.83
N MET A 493 13.48 -4.77 32.33
CA MET A 493 13.14 -4.60 30.90
C MET A 493 11.82 -3.85 30.69
N VAL A 494 11.69 -3.19 29.54
CA VAL A 494 10.46 -2.51 29.11
C VAL A 494 10.12 -2.93 27.69
N PHE A 495 8.82 -3.00 27.39
CA PHE A 495 8.30 -3.19 26.03
C PHE A 495 7.33 -2.05 25.73
N TRP A 496 7.81 -0.97 25.13
CA TRP A 496 6.97 0.18 24.83
C TRP A 496 6.39 0.04 23.42
N ASP A 497 5.07 -0.19 23.35
CA ASP A 497 4.36 -0.34 22.08
C ASP A 497 3.91 1.03 21.58
N TYR A 498 2.90 1.63 22.22
CA TYR A 498 2.31 2.89 21.78
C TYR A 498 2.03 3.84 22.94
N ILE A 499 1.84 5.11 22.57
CA ILE A 499 1.27 6.15 23.43
C ILE A 499 -0.11 6.53 22.93
N GLN A 500 -1.02 6.83 23.86
CA GLN A 500 -2.38 7.26 23.58
C GLN A 500 -2.60 8.66 24.16
N PHE A 501 -3.14 9.55 23.33
CA PHE A 501 -3.66 10.85 23.72
C PHE A 501 -5.19 10.80 23.63
N LYS A 502 -5.86 10.69 24.77
CA LYS A 502 -7.33 10.69 24.83
C LYS A 502 -7.83 12.08 25.24
N PRO A 503 -8.70 12.73 24.47
CA PRO A 503 -9.14 14.08 24.78
C PRO A 503 -9.98 14.11 26.06
N ILE A 504 -9.75 15.13 26.88
CA ILE A 504 -10.52 15.40 28.11
C ILE A 504 -11.57 16.46 27.75
N LYS A 505 -12.83 16.11 27.93
CA LYS A 505 -13.97 17.00 27.66
C LYS A 505 -14.10 18.12 28.69
#